data_AF-K3X5Q0-F1
#
_entry.id   AF-K3X5Q0-F1
#
_cell.length_a   1.000
_cell.length_b   1.000
_cell.length_c   1.000
_cell.angle_alpha   90.00
_cell.angle_beta   90.00
_cell.angle_gamma   90.00
#
_symmetry.space_group_name_H-M   'P 1'
#
loop_
_entity.id
_entity.type
_entity.pdbx_description
1 polymer ?
#
loop_
_entity_poly.entity_id
_entity_poly.type
_entity_poly.pdbx_seq_one_letter_code
_entity_poly.pdbx_strand_id
1 'polypeptide(L)'
;MRTASTLLLLLLTVNMCMLCLWSASSSMVVGQVIAAPDKGDELEERAFTEAQGELSDEIRARDPNATIDIDVYTVKRPTQYVIGLILDPCRSHSADCCADRFGEPAYTTTALSSKEKISLLDESGAPLDATVSRLGDRPSMFDPDCYLDDATLGPYRLTKKLYTDGLKVTKNYTNSGCIGRLRALAPMESVAMPPCWDHNDTVNALEPCFSWDGRKKPNCVAIGYMQTGYITQCYGAAFALDNHCGTFLEVHEPDSKIILSQTRLLGEYPSGFRTTTLPLFFRGDRARTICSGNYEIWWVQRTKYNFIVQKKKKFTIVYPACDFDFATNTYKNYH
;
A
#
# COMPACT_ATOMS: atom_id res chain seq x y z
N MET A 1 -26.60 -73.95 -63.50
CA MET A 1 -26.58 -73.05 -64.68
C MET A 1 -26.69 -71.62 -64.15
N ARG A 2 -25.55 -70.90 -64.07
CA ARG A 2 -25.26 -69.66 -64.83
C ARG A 2 -26.47 -68.70 -64.81
N THR A 3 -26.42 -67.51 -64.20
CA THR A 3 -25.44 -66.42 -64.41
C THR A 3 -25.39 -65.41 -63.25
N ALA A 4 -24.23 -64.78 -63.10
CA ALA A 4 -23.91 -63.71 -62.16
C ALA A 4 -24.49 -62.34 -62.60
N SER A 5 -24.60 -61.40 -61.65
CA SER A 5 -24.04 -60.04 -61.79
C SER A 5 -24.12 -59.27 -60.47
N THR A 6 -22.95 -58.83 -60.02
CA THR A 6 -22.68 -57.98 -58.86
C THR A 6 -22.44 -56.54 -59.30
N LEU A 7 -22.72 -55.62 -58.38
CA LEU A 7 -22.10 -54.29 -58.17
C LEU A 7 -22.52 -53.10 -59.08
N LEU A 8 -23.13 -52.07 -58.48
CA LEU A 8 -22.46 -50.82 -58.03
C LEU A 8 -23.30 -49.52 -58.23
N LEU A 9 -23.33 -48.70 -57.16
CA LEU A 9 -23.32 -47.22 -57.11
C LEU A 9 -24.63 -46.38 -57.01
N LEU A 10 -24.67 -45.58 -55.93
CA LEU A 10 -25.12 -44.17 -55.74
C LEU A 10 -26.53 -43.79 -55.22
N LEU A 11 -26.45 -42.96 -54.15
CA LEU A 11 -27.27 -41.80 -53.76
C LEU A 11 -28.63 -42.02 -53.07
N LEU A 12 -28.69 -41.71 -51.77
CA LEU A 12 -29.58 -40.67 -51.21
C LEU A 12 -29.29 -40.42 -49.71
N THR A 13 -28.66 -39.27 -49.44
CA THR A 13 -28.71 -38.46 -48.21
C THR A 13 -30.16 -37.98 -47.99
N VAL A 14 -30.77 -37.84 -46.80
CA VAL A 14 -30.50 -36.93 -45.67
C VAL A 14 -31.47 -37.39 -44.55
N ASN A 15 -30.98 -37.98 -43.46
CA ASN A 15 -30.74 -37.36 -42.15
C ASN A 15 -31.99 -37.05 -41.30
N MET A 16 -32.45 -38.06 -40.54
CA MET A 16 -33.31 -37.89 -39.36
C MET A 16 -33.16 -39.12 -38.46
N CYS A 17 -32.22 -39.11 -37.51
CA CYS A 17 -32.27 -39.96 -36.31
C CYS A 17 -31.16 -39.58 -35.32
N MET A 18 -31.52 -39.09 -34.14
CA MET A 18 -31.17 -39.71 -32.84
C MET A 18 -31.35 -38.72 -31.70
N LEU A 19 -32.30 -39.07 -30.84
CA LEU A 19 -32.37 -38.66 -29.44
C LEU A 19 -31.11 -39.14 -28.70
N CYS A 20 -30.52 -38.29 -27.87
CA CYS A 20 -30.46 -38.50 -26.41
C CYS A 20 -29.54 -37.47 -25.72
N LEU A 21 -30.13 -36.82 -24.72
CA LEU A 21 -29.57 -36.36 -23.45
C LEU A 21 -28.12 -35.83 -23.44
N TRP A 22 -27.99 -34.50 -23.41
CA TRP A 22 -27.09 -33.84 -22.46
C TRP A 22 -27.63 -32.45 -22.11
N SER A 23 -27.84 -32.23 -20.82
CA SER A 23 -28.09 -30.93 -20.23
C SER A 23 -26.87 -30.04 -20.45
N ALA A 24 -26.90 -29.21 -21.49
CA ALA A 24 -25.98 -28.10 -21.65
C ALA A 24 -26.42 -26.99 -20.70
N SER A 25 -25.86 -27.03 -19.49
CA SER A 25 -25.70 -25.84 -18.67
C SER A 25 -25.05 -24.75 -19.52
N SER A 26 -25.69 -23.60 -19.58
CA SER A 26 -25.12 -22.40 -20.16
C SER A 26 -23.95 -21.94 -19.28
N SER A 27 -22.77 -22.52 -19.45
CA SER A 27 -21.55 -21.90 -18.95
C SER A 27 -21.24 -20.74 -19.89
N MET A 28 -21.57 -19.52 -19.44
CA MET A 28 -20.82 -18.36 -19.86
C MET A 28 -19.35 -18.72 -19.61
N VAL A 29 -18.58 -18.88 -20.68
CA VAL A 29 -17.13 -18.86 -20.59
C VAL A 29 -16.79 -17.43 -20.17
N VAL A 30 -16.78 -17.21 -18.85
CA VAL A 30 -16.01 -16.12 -18.26
C VAL A 30 -14.60 -16.44 -18.68
N GLY A 31 -14.13 -15.75 -19.72
CA GLY A 31 -12.72 -15.74 -20.06
C GLY A 31 -11.99 -15.32 -18.80
N GLN A 32 -11.41 -16.30 -18.11
CA GLN A 32 -10.56 -16.04 -16.99
C GLN A 32 -9.34 -15.36 -17.60
N VAL A 33 -9.28 -14.04 -17.50
CA VAL A 33 -8.05 -13.29 -17.73
C VAL A 33 -7.14 -13.76 -16.60
N ILE A 34 -6.39 -14.83 -16.87
CA ILE A 34 -5.20 -15.17 -16.11
C ILE A 34 -4.26 -14.01 -16.43
N ALA A 35 -4.29 -12.97 -15.59
CA ALA A 35 -3.25 -11.97 -15.60
C ALA A 35 -1.94 -12.75 -15.50
N ALA A 36 -1.12 -12.69 -16.54
CA ALA A 36 0.20 -13.26 -16.49
C ALA A 36 0.89 -12.71 -15.23
N PRO A 37 1.66 -13.53 -14.47
CA PRO A 37 2.51 -13.00 -13.43
C PRO A 37 3.30 -11.83 -14.01
N ASP A 38 3.35 -10.72 -13.27
CA ASP A 38 3.95 -9.47 -13.71
C ASP A 38 5.42 -9.74 -14.09
N LYS A 39 5.65 -9.94 -15.40
CA LYS A 39 7.00 -10.22 -15.93
C LYS A 39 7.97 -9.10 -15.59
N GLY A 40 7.50 -7.89 -15.26
CA GLY A 40 8.34 -6.80 -14.78
C GLY A 40 9.10 -7.19 -13.51
N ASP A 41 8.39 -7.72 -12.51
CA ASP A 41 8.99 -8.10 -11.23
C ASP A 41 9.94 -9.30 -11.37
N GLU A 42 9.58 -10.29 -12.19
CA GLU A 42 10.44 -11.46 -12.48
C GLU A 42 11.69 -11.07 -13.29
N LEU A 43 11.58 -10.08 -14.18
CA LEU A 43 12.71 -9.54 -14.92
C LEU A 43 13.62 -8.69 -14.04
N GLU A 44 13.07 -7.90 -13.10
CA GLU A 44 13.86 -7.14 -12.13
C GLU A 44 14.60 -8.06 -11.14
N GLU A 45 13.97 -9.13 -10.68
CA GLU A 45 14.58 -10.13 -9.78
C GLU A 45 15.67 -10.95 -10.49
N ARG A 46 15.41 -11.36 -11.74
CA ARG A 46 16.41 -12.02 -12.57
C ARG A 46 17.57 -11.08 -12.87
N ALA A 47 17.30 -9.85 -13.27
CA ALA A 47 18.32 -8.83 -13.48
C ALA A 47 19.11 -8.54 -12.20
N PHE A 48 18.49 -8.63 -11.01
CA PHE A 48 19.19 -8.52 -9.73
C PHE A 48 20.18 -9.64 -9.49
N THR A 49 19.76 -10.89 -9.69
CA THR A 49 20.62 -12.05 -9.47
C THR A 49 21.72 -12.14 -10.55
N GLU A 50 21.38 -11.86 -11.81
CA GLU A 50 22.32 -11.86 -12.95
C GLU A 50 23.34 -10.71 -12.81
N ALA A 51 22.91 -9.49 -12.47
CA ALA A 51 23.84 -8.37 -12.27
C ALA A 51 24.79 -8.60 -11.09
N GLN A 52 24.35 -9.26 -10.01
CA GLN A 52 25.24 -9.66 -8.91
C GLN A 52 26.31 -10.67 -9.38
N GLY A 53 25.95 -11.59 -10.27
CA GLY A 53 26.88 -12.56 -10.86
C GLY A 53 27.86 -11.91 -11.84
N GLU A 54 27.37 -11.15 -12.82
CA GLU A 54 28.18 -10.49 -13.85
C GLU A 54 29.18 -9.49 -13.24
N LEU A 55 28.77 -8.77 -12.19
CA LEU A 55 29.65 -7.86 -11.47
C LEU A 55 30.79 -8.59 -10.75
N SER A 56 30.50 -9.72 -10.10
CA SER A 56 31.53 -10.56 -9.46
C SER A 56 32.59 -11.00 -10.48
N ASP A 57 32.15 -11.30 -11.70
CA ASP A 57 33.02 -11.68 -12.82
C ASP A 57 33.80 -10.50 -13.41
N GLU A 58 33.20 -9.31 -13.56
CA GLU A 58 33.88 -8.11 -14.07
C GLU A 58 34.93 -7.57 -13.07
N ILE A 59 34.63 -7.60 -11.76
CA ILE A 59 35.58 -7.25 -10.69
C ILE A 59 36.78 -8.20 -10.71
N ARG A 60 36.53 -9.51 -10.84
CA ARG A 60 37.59 -10.53 -10.97
C ARG A 60 38.44 -10.33 -12.23
N ALA A 61 37.88 -9.77 -13.31
CA ALA A 61 38.56 -9.56 -14.57
C ALA A 61 39.40 -8.27 -14.64
N ARG A 62 39.08 -7.24 -13.84
CA ARG A 62 39.64 -5.88 -14.01
C ARG A 62 40.91 -5.60 -13.18
N ASP A 63 41.03 -6.16 -11.99
CA ASP A 63 42.25 -6.12 -11.17
C ASP A 63 42.15 -7.18 -10.07
N PRO A 64 43.01 -8.21 -10.03
CA PRO A 64 42.98 -9.24 -9.00
C PRO A 64 43.26 -8.71 -7.58
N ASN A 65 43.62 -7.43 -7.44
CA ASN A 65 43.95 -6.79 -6.16
C ASN A 65 43.13 -5.52 -5.82
N ALA A 66 42.18 -5.09 -6.68
CA ALA A 66 41.33 -3.94 -6.38
C ALA A 66 39.95 -4.38 -5.88
N THR A 67 39.78 -4.46 -4.57
CA THR A 67 38.47 -4.49 -3.91
C THR A 67 37.87 -3.08 -3.89
N ILE A 68 37.45 -2.56 -5.06
CA ILE A 68 36.64 -1.34 -5.10
C ILE A 68 35.23 -1.74 -4.70
N ASP A 69 34.90 -1.51 -3.43
CA ASP A 69 33.51 -1.54 -2.96
C ASP A 69 32.75 -0.42 -3.69
N ILE A 70 31.83 -0.80 -4.58
CA ILE A 70 30.97 0.13 -5.31
C ILE A 70 29.66 0.43 -4.55
N ASP A 71 29.38 -0.32 -3.49
CA ASP A 71 28.18 -0.20 -2.64
C ASP A 71 28.44 0.76 -1.46
N VAL A 72 29.23 1.81 -1.72
CA VAL A 72 29.56 2.81 -0.70
C VAL A 72 28.42 3.80 -0.57
N TYR A 73 27.72 3.69 0.56
CA TYR A 73 26.67 4.63 0.94
C TYR A 73 27.23 5.97 1.42
N THR A 74 26.71 7.04 0.84
CA THR A 74 26.94 8.42 1.25
C THR A 74 25.60 9.11 1.52
N VAL A 75 25.44 9.71 2.69
CA VAL A 75 24.19 10.41 3.03
C VAL A 75 24.30 11.86 2.55
N LYS A 76 23.47 12.23 1.57
CA LYS A 76 23.40 13.59 1.04
C LYS A 76 21.94 13.98 0.80
N ARG A 77 21.36 14.68 1.77
CA ARG A 77 19.99 15.17 1.66
C ARG A 77 19.91 16.30 0.63
N PRO A 78 18.84 16.35 -0.19
CA PRO A 78 18.66 17.41 -1.16
C PRO A 78 18.37 18.74 -0.46
N THR A 79 18.89 19.84 -1.02
CA THR A 79 18.66 21.21 -0.54
C THR A 79 17.73 22.01 -1.45
N GLN A 80 17.54 21.57 -2.69
CA GLN A 80 16.79 22.29 -3.73
C GLN A 80 15.41 21.67 -4.03
N TYR A 81 15.17 20.46 -3.55
CA TYR A 81 13.91 19.75 -3.75
C TYR A 81 13.57 18.94 -2.51
N VAL A 82 12.30 18.57 -2.38
CA VAL A 82 11.77 17.81 -1.25
C VAL A 82 11.37 16.43 -1.73
N ILE A 83 11.63 15.41 -0.90
CA ILE A 83 11.14 14.04 -1.07
C ILE A 83 10.13 13.76 0.05
N GLY A 84 8.97 13.20 -0.29
CA GLY A 84 7.96 12.70 0.65
C GLY A 84 7.74 11.20 0.48
N LEU A 85 7.54 10.50 1.61
CA LEU A 85 7.29 9.07 1.65
C LEU A 85 6.21 8.80 2.71
N ILE A 86 5.16 8.10 2.32
CA ILE A 86 4.06 7.63 3.17
C ILE A 86 3.78 6.15 2.91
N LEU A 87 3.46 5.40 3.95
CA LEU A 87 3.27 3.95 3.88
C LEU A 87 1.79 3.59 3.93
N ASP A 88 1.41 2.62 3.09
CA ASP A 88 0.06 2.09 2.94
C ASP A 88 -1.02 3.19 2.80
N PRO A 89 -0.84 4.15 1.87
CA PRO A 89 -1.62 5.38 1.84
C PRO A 89 -3.09 5.23 1.47
N CYS A 90 -3.46 4.06 0.95
CA CYS A 90 -4.81 3.75 0.48
C CYS A 90 -5.45 2.60 1.26
N ARG A 91 -5.02 2.39 2.51
CA ARG A 91 -5.69 1.45 3.41
C ARG A 91 -7.19 1.71 3.43
N SER A 92 -7.97 0.68 3.13
CA SER A 92 -9.45 0.74 3.07
C SER A 92 -10.03 1.67 2.00
N HIS A 93 -9.24 2.12 1.03
CA HIS A 93 -9.66 2.95 -0.11
C HIS A 93 -9.28 2.29 -1.45
N SER A 94 -9.63 2.92 -2.58
CA SER A 94 -9.18 2.46 -3.90
C SER A 94 -7.66 2.59 -4.05
N ALA A 95 -7.03 1.75 -4.87
CA ALA A 95 -5.56 1.71 -4.98
C ALA A 95 -4.93 3.02 -5.53
N ASP A 96 -5.72 3.82 -6.23
CA ASP A 96 -5.36 5.12 -6.80
C ASP A 96 -5.72 6.30 -5.88
N CYS A 97 -6.16 6.05 -4.64
CA CYS A 97 -6.69 7.09 -3.75
C CYS A 97 -5.74 8.25 -3.50
N CYS A 98 -4.43 8.04 -3.71
CA CYS A 98 -3.39 9.01 -3.47
C CYS A 98 -2.65 9.49 -4.72
N ALA A 99 -2.96 8.94 -5.89
CA ALA A 99 -2.29 9.29 -7.14
C ALA A 99 -2.74 10.68 -7.62
N ASP A 100 -1.78 11.59 -7.80
CA ASP A 100 -2.00 12.98 -8.25
C ASP A 100 -2.98 13.81 -7.40
N ARG A 101 -3.22 13.39 -6.15
CA ARG A 101 -4.08 14.10 -5.21
C ARG A 101 -3.24 14.76 -4.12
N PHE A 102 -3.63 15.98 -3.72
CA PHE A 102 -3.03 16.69 -2.61
C PHE A 102 -4.11 17.33 -1.74
N GLY A 103 -4.37 16.70 -0.58
CA GLY A 103 -5.37 17.14 0.38
C GLY A 103 -6.81 16.87 -0.10
N GLU A 104 -7.71 16.66 0.87
CA GLU A 104 -9.14 16.72 0.63
C GLU A 104 -9.69 17.93 1.40
N PRO A 105 -10.49 18.80 0.77
CA PRO A 105 -11.10 19.92 1.45
C PRO A 105 -12.19 19.44 2.43
N ALA A 106 -11.83 19.15 3.68
CA ALA A 106 -12.79 18.90 4.75
C ALA A 106 -13.17 20.24 5.42
N TYR A 107 -14.26 20.86 4.98
CA TYR A 107 -14.74 22.12 5.58
C TYR A 107 -15.77 21.87 6.68
N THR A 108 -15.67 22.63 7.77
CA THR A 108 -16.76 22.79 8.75
C THR A 108 -17.40 24.16 8.55
N THR A 109 -18.71 24.23 8.29
CA THR A 109 -19.39 25.52 8.10
C THR A 109 -20.08 25.96 9.39
N THR A 110 -20.03 27.26 9.68
CA THR A 110 -20.70 27.90 10.83
C THR A 110 -22.22 27.79 10.80
N ALA A 111 -22.82 27.53 9.63
CA ALA A 111 -24.25 27.29 9.50
C ALA A 111 -24.70 25.92 10.04
N LEU A 112 -23.79 24.94 10.14
CA LEU A 112 -24.08 23.59 10.63
C LEU A 112 -23.74 23.38 12.11
N SER A 113 -22.98 24.29 12.73
CA SER A 113 -22.77 24.27 14.19
C SER A 113 -24.05 24.59 14.97
N SER A 114 -25.03 25.25 14.33
CA SER A 114 -26.32 25.57 14.93
C SER A 114 -27.40 24.48 14.77
N LYS A 115 -27.12 23.41 13.99
CA LYS A 115 -28.04 22.28 13.77
C LYS A 115 -27.33 20.93 13.86
N GLU A 116 -26.84 20.59 15.05
CA GLU A 116 -26.66 19.25 15.68
C GLU A 116 -26.26 17.99 14.86
N LYS A 117 -25.87 18.12 13.59
CA LYS A 117 -25.22 17.08 12.77
C LYS A 117 -24.08 17.78 12.05
N ILE A 118 -22.88 17.67 12.61
CA ILE A 118 -21.66 18.05 11.88
C ILE A 118 -21.43 16.99 10.80
N SER A 119 -22.19 17.11 9.71
CA SER A 119 -21.82 16.53 8.42
C SER A 119 -20.72 17.41 7.86
N LEU A 120 -19.54 16.82 7.62
CA LEU A 120 -18.53 17.47 6.79
C LEU A 120 -19.15 17.66 5.40
N LEU A 121 -18.89 18.78 4.74
CA LEU A 121 -19.40 19.01 3.38
C LEU A 121 -18.22 19.01 2.40
N ASP A 122 -18.46 18.55 1.18
CA ASP A 122 -17.53 18.75 0.07
C ASP A 122 -17.58 20.20 -0.47
N GLU A 123 -16.76 20.50 -1.47
CA GLU A 123 -16.72 21.79 -2.17
C GLU A 123 -18.03 22.21 -2.85
N SER A 124 -18.94 21.26 -3.09
CA SER A 124 -20.26 21.50 -3.65
C SER A 124 -21.34 21.71 -2.59
N GLY A 125 -20.99 21.54 -1.30
CA GLY A 125 -21.90 21.63 -0.18
C GLY A 125 -22.67 20.33 0.11
N ALA A 126 -22.29 19.20 -0.50
CA ALA A 126 -22.91 17.91 -0.25
C ALA A 126 -22.31 17.23 1.00
N PRO A 127 -23.12 16.53 1.82
CA PRO A 127 -22.64 15.87 3.03
C PRO A 127 -21.71 14.69 2.71
N LEU A 128 -20.52 14.73 3.29
CA LEU A 128 -19.53 13.66 3.28
C LEU A 128 -19.92 12.54 4.23
N ASP A 129 -19.69 11.30 3.79
CA ASP A 129 -20.01 10.07 4.52
C ASP A 129 -19.25 9.96 5.85
N ALA A 130 -19.72 9.10 6.76
CA ALA A 130 -19.02 8.82 8.02
C ALA A 130 -17.72 8.03 7.92
N THR A 131 -17.51 7.39 6.78
CA THR A 131 -16.29 6.70 6.39
C THR A 131 -15.21 7.64 5.85
N VAL A 132 -15.56 8.88 5.47
CA VAL A 132 -14.59 9.90 5.05
C VAL A 132 -13.81 10.37 6.27
N SER A 133 -12.50 10.56 6.12
CA SER A 133 -11.62 10.97 7.21
C SER A 133 -12.11 12.18 7.98
N ARG A 134 -12.07 12.02 9.30
CA ARG A 134 -12.53 13.00 10.28
C ARG A 134 -11.43 13.40 11.24
N LEU A 135 -10.18 13.31 10.80
CA LEU A 135 -9.04 13.95 11.46
C LEU A 135 -9.20 15.47 11.39
N GLY A 136 -10.22 15.99 12.08
CA GLY A 136 -10.24 17.37 12.54
C GLY A 136 -9.32 17.48 13.75
N ASP A 137 -8.85 18.69 14.01
CA ASP A 137 -8.15 19.01 15.25
C ASP A 137 -8.95 18.45 16.42
N ARG A 138 -8.30 17.60 17.25
CA ARG A 138 -8.89 17.23 18.54
C ARG A 138 -9.24 18.55 19.23
N PRO A 139 -10.51 18.82 19.56
CA PRO A 139 -10.87 20.09 20.16
C PRO A 139 -10.04 20.25 21.43
N SER A 140 -9.17 21.27 21.44
CA SER A 140 -8.30 21.59 22.58
C SER A 140 -9.11 22.02 23.81
N MET A 141 -10.39 22.36 23.59
CA MET A 141 -11.38 22.58 24.62
C MET A 141 -12.60 21.72 24.31
N PHE A 142 -12.90 20.79 25.23
CA PHE A 142 -14.20 20.12 25.23
C PHE A 142 -15.27 21.09 25.72
N ASP A 143 -16.49 20.92 25.22
CA ASP A 143 -17.66 21.60 25.75
C ASP A 143 -17.75 21.33 27.28
N PRO A 144 -17.65 22.38 28.13
CA PRO A 144 -17.54 22.21 29.57
C PRO A 144 -18.84 21.66 30.20
N ASP A 145 -19.97 21.74 29.49
CA ASP A 145 -21.28 21.25 29.95
C ASP A 145 -21.57 19.82 29.46
N CYS A 146 -20.59 19.18 28.82
CA CYS A 146 -20.63 17.79 28.41
C CYS A 146 -19.81 16.94 29.36
N TYR A 147 -20.46 16.10 30.15
CA TYR A 147 -19.88 15.22 31.17
C TYR A 147 -19.68 13.79 30.66
N LEU A 148 -18.90 13.00 31.38
CA LEU A 148 -18.65 11.59 31.11
C LEU A 148 -19.28 10.76 32.22
N ASP A 149 -19.97 9.69 31.84
CA ASP A 149 -20.53 8.75 32.80
C ASP A 149 -19.52 7.64 33.06
N ASP A 150 -19.04 7.52 34.31
CA ASP A 150 -17.95 6.60 34.65
C ASP A 150 -18.31 5.12 34.41
N ALA A 151 -19.59 4.75 34.40
CA ALA A 151 -20.03 3.36 34.23
C ALA A 151 -20.14 2.96 32.75
N THR A 152 -20.51 3.89 31.87
CA THR A 152 -20.78 3.61 30.46
C THR A 152 -19.77 4.23 29.51
N LEU A 153 -18.90 5.12 30.02
CA LEU A 153 -18.05 6.03 29.25
C LEU A 153 -18.86 6.85 28.21
N GLY A 154 -20.17 6.95 28.40
CA GLY A 154 -21.08 7.67 27.54
C GLY A 154 -21.07 9.16 27.86
N PRO A 155 -20.87 10.06 26.88
CA PRO A 155 -20.96 11.48 27.13
C PRO A 155 -22.42 11.92 27.27
N TYR A 156 -22.70 12.79 28.25
CA TYR A 156 -24.04 13.30 28.52
C TYR A 156 -24.03 14.79 28.86
N ARG A 157 -25.18 15.43 28.72
CA ARG A 157 -25.42 16.81 29.17
C ARG A 157 -26.47 16.83 30.27
N LEU A 158 -26.29 17.71 31.25
CA LEU A 158 -27.29 17.91 32.30
C LEU A 158 -28.40 18.83 31.81
N THR A 159 -29.62 18.31 31.71
CA THR A 159 -30.82 19.10 31.42
C THR A 159 -31.49 19.50 32.73
N LYS A 160 -31.68 20.80 32.93
CA LYS A 160 -32.33 21.38 34.12
C LYS A 160 -33.73 21.86 33.74
N LYS A 161 -34.77 21.33 34.40
CA LYS A 161 -36.16 21.78 34.23
C LYS A 161 -36.72 22.21 35.58
N LEU A 162 -37.25 23.42 35.64
CA LEU A 162 -37.90 23.94 36.84
C LEU A 162 -39.39 23.58 36.78
N TYR A 163 -39.86 22.93 37.84
CA TYR A 163 -41.26 22.58 38.07
C TYR A 163 -41.77 23.31 39.31
N THR A 164 -43.08 23.28 39.53
CA THR A 164 -43.72 23.92 40.70
C THR A 164 -43.29 23.32 42.04
N ASP A 165 -42.77 22.10 42.03
CA ASP A 165 -42.26 21.35 43.19
C ASP A 165 -40.72 21.39 43.31
N GLY A 166 -40.02 22.04 42.38
CA GLY A 166 -38.57 22.26 42.45
C GLY A 166 -37.81 22.08 41.13
N LEU A 167 -36.48 22.10 41.24
CA LEU A 167 -35.57 21.91 40.10
C LEU A 167 -35.29 20.42 39.88
N LYS A 168 -35.64 19.90 38.71
CA LYS A 168 -35.28 18.55 38.29
C LYS A 168 -34.09 18.60 37.33
N VAL A 169 -33.04 17.86 37.67
CA VAL A 169 -31.84 17.70 36.84
C VAL A 169 -31.80 16.27 36.31
N THR A 170 -31.69 16.11 34.99
CA THR A 170 -31.63 14.80 34.32
C THR A 170 -30.42 14.72 33.41
N LYS A 171 -29.73 13.57 33.42
CA LYS A 171 -28.69 13.25 32.44
C LYS A 171 -29.34 12.95 31.09
N ASN A 172 -28.96 13.70 30.05
CA ASN A 172 -29.38 13.41 28.69
C ASN A 172 -28.21 12.84 27.90
N TYR A 173 -28.33 11.59 27.46
CA TYR A 173 -27.34 10.90 26.64
C TYR A 173 -27.64 11.04 25.15
N THR A 174 -28.91 11.14 24.77
CA THR A 174 -29.36 11.20 23.36
C THR A 174 -29.52 12.65 22.92
N ASN A 175 -28.92 13.03 21.78
CA ASN A 175 -28.93 14.41 21.29
C ASN A 175 -28.42 15.41 22.34
N SER A 176 -27.38 15.03 23.10
CA SER A 176 -26.80 15.85 24.17
C SER A 176 -25.95 17.00 23.66
N GLY A 177 -25.65 17.05 22.36
CA GLY A 177 -24.68 17.98 21.76
C GLY A 177 -23.21 17.60 22.03
N CYS A 178 -22.95 16.56 22.84
CA CYS A 178 -21.62 16.16 23.29
C CYS A 178 -20.82 15.35 22.26
N ILE A 179 -20.95 15.70 20.99
CA ILE A 179 -20.37 14.97 19.84
C ILE A 179 -18.85 15.04 19.87
N GLY A 180 -18.26 16.17 20.25
CA GLY A 180 -16.80 16.32 20.36
C GLY A 180 -16.18 15.36 21.37
N ARG A 181 -16.87 15.14 22.50
CA ARG A 181 -16.41 14.21 23.55
C ARG A 181 -16.61 12.75 23.15
N LEU A 182 -17.73 12.43 22.48
CA LEU A 182 -17.95 11.09 21.89
C LEU A 182 -16.88 10.74 20.85
N ARG A 183 -16.55 11.67 19.94
CA ARG A 183 -15.54 11.47 18.91
C ARG A 183 -14.12 11.32 19.48
N ALA A 184 -13.80 12.02 20.57
CA ALA A 184 -12.51 11.87 21.25
C ALA A 184 -12.33 10.52 21.96
N LEU A 185 -13.43 9.84 22.28
CA LEU A 185 -13.44 8.51 22.91
C LEU A 185 -13.43 7.37 21.89
N ALA A 186 -13.54 7.67 20.58
CA ALA A 186 -13.44 6.64 19.56
C ALA A 186 -12.04 6.01 19.58
N PRO A 187 -11.91 4.68 19.65
CA PRO A 187 -10.62 4.03 19.60
C PRO A 187 -9.97 4.32 18.24
N MET A 188 -8.67 4.62 18.23
CA MET A 188 -7.95 5.03 17.02
C MET A 188 -8.01 3.95 15.91
N GLU A 189 -8.12 2.69 16.29
CA GLU A 189 -8.30 1.54 15.38
C GLU A 189 -9.62 1.61 14.58
N SER A 190 -10.63 2.30 15.11
CA SER A 190 -11.93 2.51 14.46
C SER A 190 -12.01 3.81 13.66
N VAL A 191 -10.96 4.65 13.72
CA VAL A 191 -10.93 5.93 13.01
C VAL A 191 -10.47 5.67 11.57
N ALA A 192 -11.38 5.87 10.62
CA ALA A 192 -11.03 5.89 9.21
C ALA A 192 -10.09 7.07 8.93
N MET A 193 -8.87 6.76 8.48
CA MET A 193 -7.86 7.72 8.08
C MET A 193 -8.15 8.25 6.66
N PRO A 194 -7.67 9.45 6.28
CA PRO A 194 -7.93 9.98 4.95
C PRO A 194 -7.20 9.14 3.90
N PRO A 195 -7.67 9.20 2.65
CA PRO A 195 -6.79 8.91 1.52
C PRO A 195 -5.46 9.66 1.68
N CYS A 196 -4.36 9.06 1.23
CA CYS A 196 -3.00 9.60 1.43
C CYS A 196 -2.55 9.71 2.90
N TRP A 197 -2.97 8.79 3.78
CA TRP A 197 -2.45 8.76 5.15
C TRP A 197 -1.14 7.99 5.26
N ASP A 198 -0.36 8.26 6.31
CA ASP A 198 0.88 7.52 6.59
C ASP A 198 0.64 6.49 7.70
N HIS A 199 0.56 5.22 7.34
CA HIS A 199 0.40 4.09 8.26
C HIS A 199 1.74 3.42 8.59
N ASN A 200 2.78 4.22 8.82
CA ASN A 200 4.14 3.73 9.02
C ASN A 200 4.35 2.93 10.32
N ASP A 201 3.38 2.90 11.23
CA ASP A 201 3.44 2.22 12.52
C ASP A 201 2.69 0.87 12.55
N THR A 202 2.00 0.52 11.46
CA THR A 202 1.05 -0.61 11.42
C THR A 202 1.22 -1.47 10.15
N VAL A 203 2.44 -1.63 9.66
CA VAL A 203 2.72 -2.43 8.45
C VAL A 203 2.69 -3.93 8.79
N ASN A 204 1.94 -4.70 8.01
CA ASN A 204 1.92 -6.16 8.08
C ASN A 204 2.61 -6.74 6.83
N ALA A 205 3.71 -7.47 7.02
CA ALA A 205 4.53 -8.02 5.93
C ALA A 205 3.96 -9.28 5.27
N LEU A 206 2.90 -9.89 5.81
CA LEU A 206 2.16 -10.97 5.15
C LEU A 206 0.96 -10.47 4.37
N GLU A 207 0.53 -9.23 4.59
CA GLU A 207 -0.59 -8.68 3.84
C GLU A 207 -0.17 -8.38 2.39
N PRO A 208 -1.10 -8.56 1.44
CA PRO A 208 -0.91 -8.11 0.09
C PRO A 208 -1.13 -6.59 -0.01
N CYS A 209 -0.46 -5.96 -0.97
CA CYS A 209 -0.66 -4.56 -1.30
C CYS A 209 -1.13 -4.42 -2.76
N PHE A 210 -1.51 -3.20 -3.14
CA PHE A 210 -2.00 -2.90 -4.47
C PHE A 210 -1.08 -1.90 -5.16
N SER A 211 -0.76 -2.16 -6.44
CA SER A 211 -0.17 -1.15 -7.33
C SER A 211 -1.18 -0.06 -7.66
N TRP A 212 -0.70 1.05 -8.23
CA TRP A 212 -1.54 2.19 -8.59
C TRP A 212 -2.71 1.83 -9.52
N ASP A 213 -2.56 0.81 -10.36
CA ASP A 213 -3.58 0.30 -11.28
C ASP A 213 -4.47 -0.80 -10.68
N GLY A 214 -4.34 -1.06 -9.37
CA GLY A 214 -5.19 -2.00 -8.63
C GLY A 214 -4.75 -3.47 -8.69
N ARG A 215 -3.59 -3.80 -9.28
CA ARG A 215 -3.08 -5.17 -9.24
C ARG A 215 -2.60 -5.51 -7.83
N LYS A 216 -3.02 -6.67 -7.35
CA LYS A 216 -2.65 -7.19 -6.04
C LYS A 216 -1.29 -7.88 -6.11
N LYS A 217 -0.35 -7.49 -5.24
CA LYS A 217 0.94 -8.17 -5.04
C LYS A 217 1.00 -8.77 -3.62
N PRO A 218 1.55 -9.98 -3.43
CA PRO A 218 1.69 -10.58 -2.10
C PRO A 218 2.86 -9.96 -1.32
N ASN A 219 2.79 -10.03 0.02
CA ASN A 219 3.86 -9.69 0.96
C ASN A 219 4.58 -8.38 0.60
N CYS A 220 3.82 -7.29 0.55
CA CYS A 220 4.35 -6.00 0.14
C CYS A 220 3.64 -4.87 0.87
N VAL A 221 4.22 -3.67 0.78
CA VAL A 221 3.60 -2.44 1.27
C VAL A 221 3.49 -1.46 0.11
N ALA A 222 2.32 -0.83 -0.02
CA ALA A 222 2.15 0.27 -0.96
C ALA A 222 2.86 1.51 -0.39
N ILE A 223 3.60 2.23 -1.22
CA ILE A 223 4.31 3.44 -0.82
C ILE A 223 3.81 4.58 -1.68
N GLY A 224 3.27 5.61 -1.02
CA GLY A 224 3.09 6.91 -1.61
C GLY A 224 4.43 7.64 -1.60
N TYR A 225 4.93 8.01 -2.75
CA TYR A 225 6.14 8.82 -2.89
C TYR A 225 5.87 10.12 -3.65
N MET A 226 6.55 11.19 -3.24
CA MET A 226 6.53 12.48 -3.95
C MET A 226 7.94 13.05 -4.04
N GLN A 227 8.22 13.80 -5.11
CA GLN A 227 9.44 14.58 -5.22
C GLN A 227 9.21 15.85 -6.04
N THR A 228 9.73 17.00 -5.58
CA THR A 228 9.63 18.27 -6.34
C THR A 228 10.74 18.44 -7.38
N GLY A 229 11.39 17.35 -7.78
CA GLY A 229 12.53 17.28 -8.69
C GLY A 229 12.53 15.98 -9.48
N TYR A 230 13.58 15.74 -10.26
CA TYR A 230 13.66 14.61 -11.19
C TYR A 230 13.99 13.27 -10.50
N ILE A 231 13.25 12.21 -10.84
CA ILE A 231 13.64 10.84 -10.50
C ILE A 231 14.68 10.39 -11.53
N THR A 232 15.92 10.21 -11.08
CA THR A 232 17.04 9.93 -12.00
C THR A 232 16.99 8.49 -12.47
N GLN A 233 17.01 8.30 -13.79
CA GLN A 233 17.07 7.00 -14.46
C GLN A 233 18.38 6.83 -15.20
N CYS A 234 18.73 5.58 -15.44
CA CYS A 234 19.88 5.24 -16.28
C CYS A 234 19.45 5.07 -17.73
N TYR A 235 20.33 5.51 -18.62
CA TYR A 235 20.07 5.54 -20.05
C TYR A 235 21.02 4.60 -20.78
N GLY A 236 20.54 4.01 -21.88
CA GLY A 236 21.30 3.10 -22.73
C GLY A 236 20.94 1.62 -22.51
N ALA A 237 20.93 0.84 -23.60
CA ALA A 237 20.43 -0.53 -23.60
C ALA A 237 21.14 -1.48 -22.62
N ALA A 238 22.43 -1.23 -22.32
CA ALA A 238 23.21 -2.07 -21.41
C ALA A 238 23.04 -1.69 -19.93
N PHE A 239 22.68 -0.45 -19.60
CA PHE A 239 22.70 0.06 -18.22
C PHE A 239 21.34 0.54 -17.71
N ALA A 240 20.32 0.60 -18.56
CA ALA A 240 18.99 1.07 -18.19
C ALA A 240 18.36 0.26 -17.04
N LEU A 241 18.72 -1.02 -16.91
CA LEU A 241 18.22 -1.94 -15.88
C LEU A 241 19.31 -2.39 -14.89
N ASP A 242 20.51 -1.79 -14.93
CA ASP A 242 21.60 -2.10 -14.00
C ASP A 242 21.22 -1.66 -12.58
N ASN A 243 21.39 -2.53 -11.58
CA ASN A 243 21.04 -2.22 -10.20
C ASN A 243 22.00 -1.27 -9.48
N HIS A 244 23.14 -0.93 -10.06
CA HIS A 244 24.03 0.13 -9.56
C HIS A 244 23.69 1.50 -10.16
N CYS A 245 22.59 1.57 -10.93
CA CYS A 245 22.25 2.77 -11.67
C CYS A 245 20.74 3.02 -11.61
N GLY A 246 20.33 4.11 -10.97
CA GLY A 246 18.93 4.56 -10.94
C GLY A 246 18.50 5.11 -9.59
N THR A 247 17.19 5.24 -9.39
CA THR A 247 16.60 5.65 -8.12
C THR A 247 15.82 4.49 -7.51
N PHE A 248 16.05 4.22 -6.22
CA PHE A 248 15.49 3.08 -5.52
C PHE A 248 14.86 3.49 -4.19
N LEU A 249 13.86 2.73 -3.79
CA LEU A 249 13.43 2.63 -2.41
C LEU A 249 13.97 1.32 -1.86
N GLU A 250 14.72 1.39 -0.76
CA GLU A 250 15.37 0.23 -0.16
C GLU A 250 14.94 0.10 1.30
N VAL A 251 14.68 -1.13 1.75
CA VAL A 251 14.44 -1.45 3.16
C VAL A 251 15.76 -1.82 3.82
N HIS A 252 16.06 -1.16 4.93
CA HIS A 252 17.23 -1.42 5.77
C HIS A 252 16.80 -1.59 7.23
N GLU A 253 17.60 -2.31 8.00
CA GLU A 253 17.56 -2.17 9.45
C GLU A 253 18.14 -0.80 9.87
N PRO A 254 17.79 -0.29 11.06
CA PRO A 254 18.38 0.93 11.58
C PRO A 254 19.91 0.85 11.60
N ASP A 255 20.54 1.86 10.99
CA ASP A 255 22.00 2.00 10.88
C ASP A 255 22.75 0.89 10.13
N SER A 256 22.04 -0.11 9.58
CA SER A 256 22.59 -1.13 8.70
C SER A 256 22.61 -0.65 7.25
N LYS A 257 23.61 -1.06 6.48
CA LYS A 257 23.71 -0.82 5.03
C LYS A 257 23.20 -2.01 4.20
N ILE A 258 22.74 -3.07 4.89
CA ILE A 258 22.28 -4.29 4.24
C ILE A 258 20.89 -4.05 3.67
N ILE A 259 20.77 -4.16 2.35
CA ILE A 259 19.49 -4.08 1.66
C ILE A 259 18.70 -5.36 1.95
N LEU A 260 17.60 -5.21 2.67
CA LEU A 260 16.65 -6.31 2.93
C LEU A 260 15.68 -6.48 1.78
N SER A 261 15.22 -5.40 1.18
CA SER A 261 14.32 -5.40 0.03
C SER A 261 14.45 -4.10 -0.73
N GLN A 262 14.02 -4.07 -1.99
CA GLN A 262 14.11 -2.88 -2.82
C GLN A 262 13.02 -2.85 -3.89
N THR A 263 12.73 -1.65 -4.38
CA THR A 263 12.01 -1.43 -5.64
C THR A 263 12.65 -0.27 -6.40
N ARG A 264 12.73 -0.38 -7.73
CA ARG A 264 13.20 0.68 -8.61
C ARG A 264 12.06 1.66 -8.85
N LEU A 265 12.32 2.95 -8.66
CA LEU A 265 11.41 3.99 -9.11
C LEU A 265 11.67 4.27 -10.59
N LEU A 266 10.61 4.40 -11.39
CA LEU A 266 10.71 4.77 -12.79
C LEU A 266 10.73 6.29 -12.97
N GLY A 267 11.21 6.74 -14.13
CA GLY A 267 11.36 8.16 -14.44
C GLY A 267 10.01 8.82 -14.69
N GLU A 268 9.55 9.62 -13.74
CA GLU A 268 8.27 10.32 -13.82
C GLU A 268 8.36 11.74 -13.22
N TYR A 269 7.42 12.61 -13.59
CA TYR A 269 7.18 13.89 -12.93
C TYR A 269 5.93 13.79 -12.05
N PRO A 270 6.07 13.51 -10.74
CA PRO A 270 4.93 13.37 -9.86
C PRO A 270 4.30 14.75 -9.57
N SER A 271 2.97 14.88 -9.77
CA SER A 271 2.19 16.04 -9.34
C SER A 271 1.48 15.71 -8.04
N GLY A 272 2.20 15.76 -6.92
CA GLY A 272 1.73 15.23 -5.64
C GLY A 272 2.31 13.85 -5.36
N PHE A 273 1.53 12.96 -4.75
CA PHE A 273 1.96 11.59 -4.51
C PHE A 273 1.69 10.67 -5.70
N ARG A 274 2.62 9.75 -5.94
CA ARG A 274 2.49 8.56 -6.79
C ARG A 274 2.59 7.33 -5.91
N THR A 275 2.01 6.22 -6.34
CA THR A 275 2.08 4.97 -5.59
C THR A 275 2.97 3.96 -6.30
N THR A 276 3.82 3.29 -5.54
CA THR A 276 4.56 2.09 -5.95
C THR A 276 4.40 1.00 -4.91
N THR A 277 4.86 -0.21 -5.19
CA THR A 277 4.85 -1.33 -4.26
C THR A 277 6.28 -1.67 -3.86
N LEU A 278 6.56 -1.74 -2.57
CA LEU A 278 7.82 -2.25 -2.05
C LEU A 278 7.61 -3.68 -1.53
N PRO A 279 8.24 -4.70 -2.14
CA PRO A 279 8.16 -6.05 -1.62
C PRO A 279 8.74 -6.11 -0.20
N LEU A 280 8.22 -7.01 0.63
CA LEU A 280 8.72 -7.28 1.98
C LEU A 280 9.32 -8.68 2.09
N PHE A 281 9.79 -9.23 0.97
CA PHE A 281 10.58 -10.46 0.94
C PHE A 281 11.98 -10.22 1.49
N PHE A 282 12.49 -11.17 2.27
CA PHE A 282 13.83 -11.05 2.83
C PHE A 282 14.89 -11.32 1.76
N ARG A 283 15.63 -10.29 1.39
CA ARG A 283 16.71 -10.31 0.38
C ARG A 283 16.28 -10.91 -0.96
N GLY A 284 15.02 -10.67 -1.34
CA GLY A 284 14.43 -11.19 -2.58
C GLY A 284 13.93 -12.63 -2.50
N ASP A 285 14.17 -13.36 -1.39
CA ASP A 285 13.67 -14.74 -1.25
C ASP A 285 12.15 -14.72 -0.99
N ARG A 286 11.36 -15.09 -2.00
CA ARG A 286 9.90 -15.14 -1.91
C ARG A 286 9.36 -16.14 -0.88
N ALA A 287 10.17 -17.09 -0.41
CA ALA A 287 9.81 -18.00 0.66
C ALA A 287 9.97 -17.38 2.06
N ARG A 288 10.54 -16.18 2.18
CA ARG A 288 10.90 -15.51 3.42
C ARG A 288 10.38 -14.08 3.45
N THR A 289 9.77 -13.65 4.57
CA THR A 289 9.23 -12.28 4.73
C THR A 289 9.93 -11.54 5.87
N ILE A 290 10.12 -10.24 5.73
CA ILE A 290 10.72 -9.41 6.78
C ILE A 290 9.86 -9.48 8.05
N CYS A 291 10.49 -9.81 9.19
CA CYS A 291 9.82 -10.00 10.47
C CYS A 291 9.42 -8.67 11.13
N SER A 292 8.57 -8.76 12.16
CA SER A 292 8.23 -7.64 13.03
C SER A 292 9.48 -6.94 13.58
N GLY A 293 9.53 -5.62 13.48
CA GLY A 293 10.71 -4.84 13.84
C GLY A 293 10.63 -3.40 13.35
N ASN A 294 11.63 -2.60 13.74
CA ASN A 294 11.79 -1.24 13.25
C ASN A 294 12.75 -1.25 12.06
N TYR A 295 12.37 -0.55 10.99
CA TYR A 295 13.13 -0.51 9.74
C TYR A 295 13.17 0.91 9.18
N GLU A 296 14.01 1.11 8.18
CA GLU A 296 14.13 2.36 7.45
C GLU A 296 13.93 2.13 5.95
N ILE A 297 13.09 2.94 5.31
CA ILE A 297 13.06 3.07 3.85
C ILE A 297 14.04 4.16 3.47
N TRP A 298 15.01 3.81 2.64
CA TRP A 298 16.02 4.72 2.12
C TRP A 298 15.65 5.06 0.67
N TRP A 299 15.52 6.36 0.39
CA TRP A 299 15.52 6.85 -0.99
C TRP A 299 16.97 6.98 -1.43
N VAL A 300 17.37 6.13 -2.37
CA VAL A 300 18.76 6.01 -2.79
C VAL A 300 18.88 6.30 -4.28
N GLN A 301 19.73 7.26 -4.61
CA GLN A 301 20.20 7.45 -5.98
C GLN A 301 21.50 6.66 -6.13
N ARG A 302 21.46 5.60 -6.94
CA ARG A 302 22.62 4.78 -7.26
C ARG A 302 23.28 5.32 -8.52
N THR A 303 24.58 5.55 -8.42
CA THR A 303 25.43 5.89 -9.55
C THR A 303 26.48 4.80 -9.72
N LYS A 304 27.20 4.85 -10.84
CA LYS A 304 28.33 3.97 -11.13
C LYS A 304 29.37 3.84 -9.99
N TYR A 305 29.47 4.82 -9.10
CA TYR A 305 30.54 4.90 -8.11
C TYR A 305 30.06 4.90 -6.66
N ASN A 306 28.79 5.21 -6.40
CA ASN A 306 28.31 5.41 -5.05
C ASN A 306 26.78 5.35 -4.95
N PHE A 307 26.32 4.98 -3.76
CA PHE A 307 24.91 5.01 -3.40
C PHE A 307 24.66 6.26 -2.54
N ILE A 308 23.83 7.16 -3.05
CA ILE A 308 23.56 8.45 -2.41
C ILE A 308 22.20 8.37 -1.71
N VAL A 309 22.21 8.33 -0.38
CA VAL A 309 20.98 8.34 0.43
C VAL A 309 20.46 9.77 0.54
N GLN A 310 19.32 10.03 -0.07
CA GLN A 310 18.70 11.36 -0.11
C GLN A 310 17.64 11.54 0.98
N LYS A 311 16.96 10.47 1.38
CA LYS A 311 16.00 10.47 2.49
C LYS A 311 16.00 9.11 3.19
N LYS A 312 15.77 9.14 4.50
CA LYS A 312 15.46 7.97 5.32
C LYS A 312 14.10 8.18 5.97
N LYS A 313 13.22 7.18 5.92
CA LYS A 313 11.90 7.19 6.56
C LYS A 313 11.79 5.96 7.45
N LYS A 314 11.53 6.18 8.75
CA LYS A 314 11.34 5.10 9.72
C LYS A 314 9.92 4.55 9.64
N PHE A 315 9.81 3.23 9.75
CA PHE A 315 8.54 2.52 9.84
C PHE A 315 8.70 1.26 10.69
N THR A 316 7.57 0.69 11.12
CA THR A 316 7.51 -0.49 11.96
C THR A 316 6.65 -1.55 11.29
N ILE A 317 7.21 -2.75 11.17
CA ILE A 317 6.47 -3.95 10.81
C ILE A 317 5.96 -4.55 12.11
N VAL A 318 4.65 -4.73 12.23
CA VAL A 318 4.01 -5.28 13.44
C VAL A 318 3.77 -6.79 13.34
N TYR A 319 3.77 -7.34 12.13
CA TYR A 319 3.51 -8.76 11.87
C TYR A 319 4.19 -9.21 10.55
N PRO A 320 4.70 -10.45 10.44
CA PRO A 320 4.64 -11.55 11.40
C PRO A 320 5.63 -11.42 12.56
N ALA A 321 5.23 -11.92 13.72
CA ALA A 321 6.16 -12.18 14.81
C ALA A 321 7.02 -13.39 14.41
N CYS A 322 8.27 -13.14 14.03
CA CYS A 322 9.24 -14.18 13.76
C CYS A 322 10.62 -13.76 14.25
N ASP A 323 11.40 -14.76 14.65
CA ASP A 323 12.78 -14.58 15.10
C ASP A 323 13.66 -14.76 13.87
N PHE A 324 13.91 -13.67 13.14
CA PHE A 324 15.02 -13.67 12.20
C PHE A 324 16.30 -13.28 12.93
N ASP A 325 17.28 -14.17 12.94
CA ASP A 325 18.60 -13.88 13.44
C ASP A 325 19.44 -13.26 12.33
N PHE A 326 19.65 -11.95 12.42
CA PHE A 326 20.43 -11.17 11.45
C PHE A 326 21.93 -11.49 11.49
N ALA A 327 22.47 -11.97 12.61
CA ALA A 327 23.88 -12.34 12.70
C ALA A 327 24.15 -13.67 11.97
N THR A 328 23.20 -14.61 12.03
CA THR A 328 23.30 -15.91 11.36
C THR A 328 22.56 -15.97 10.02
N ASN A 329 21.79 -14.93 9.68
CA ASN A 329 20.96 -14.86 8.47
C ASN A 329 19.94 -16.03 8.38
N THR A 330 19.39 -16.44 9.53
CA THR A 330 18.45 -17.58 9.62
C THR A 330 17.13 -17.19 10.27
N TYR A 331 16.02 -17.71 9.73
CA TYR A 331 14.75 -17.73 10.45
C TYR A 331 14.85 -18.81 11.52
N LYS A 332 14.64 -18.46 12.79
CA LYS A 332 14.28 -19.47 13.78
C LYS A 332 12.86 -19.90 13.44
N ASN A 333 12.71 -21.18 13.14
CA ASN A 333 11.39 -21.76 12.89
C ASN A 333 10.50 -21.50 14.12
N TYR A 334 9.37 -20.85 13.92
CA TYR A 334 8.24 -20.96 14.84
C TYR A 334 7.26 -21.97 14.26
N HIS A 335 6.94 -22.97 15.09
CA HIS A 335 5.96 -24.02 14.81
C HIS A 335 4.54 -23.48 14.71
#